data_AF-A0AAJ1Z6T9-F1
#
_entry.id   AF-A0AAJ1Z6T9-F1
#
_cell.length_a   1.000
_cell.length_b   1.000
_cell.length_c   1.000
_cell.angle_alpha   90.00
_cell.angle_beta   90.00
_cell.angle_gamma   90.00
#
_symmetry.space_group_name_H-M   'P 1'
#
loop_
_entity.id
_entity.type
_entity.pdbx_description
1 polymer ?
#
loop_
_entity_poly.entity_id
_entity_poly.type
_entity_poly.pdbx_seq_one_letter_code
_entity_poly.pdbx_strand_id
1 'polypeptide(L)'
;MMKQVLKSPLIGSGIFVLIIAFLLFSLMSTQVVLARLCFWILVTVTVFWFILTKFYNRKNSDDKIRLFSFIPSEFREIDEGQQWVTYKACRNVYIYYSVALPVMAGIFFFFSQHNFVPLLCIGVLGAGQYMVYWLTTILILNRI
;
A
#
# COMPACT_ATOMS: atom_id res chain seq x y z
N MET A 1 -13.36 10.47 -12.11
CA MET A 1 -13.83 9.46 -11.14
C MET A 1 -13.13 8.10 -11.27
N MET A 2 -13.35 7.29 -12.32
CA MET A 2 -12.73 5.94 -12.41
C MET A 2 -11.19 5.94 -12.39
N LYS A 3 -10.56 6.93 -13.05
CA LYS A 3 -9.10 7.15 -12.99
C LYS A 3 -8.58 7.44 -11.58
N GLN A 4 -9.31 8.28 -10.82
CA GLN A 4 -8.93 8.68 -9.46
C GLN A 4 -9.07 7.51 -8.48
N VAL A 5 -10.09 6.65 -8.67
CA VAL A 5 -10.25 5.43 -7.87
C VAL A 5 -9.12 4.45 -8.17
N LEU A 6 -8.82 4.19 -9.44
CA LEU A 6 -7.78 3.22 -9.83
C LEU A 6 -6.36 3.64 -9.47
N LYS A 7 -6.08 4.95 -9.45
CA LYS A 7 -4.80 5.52 -9.01
C LYS A 7 -4.75 5.83 -7.51
N SER A 8 -5.78 5.44 -6.75
CA SER A 8 -5.86 5.78 -5.33
C SER A 8 -4.87 4.95 -4.52
N PRO A 9 -4.09 5.58 -3.61
CA PRO A 9 -3.19 4.87 -2.70
C PRO A 9 -3.93 3.91 -1.76
N LEU A 10 -5.25 4.10 -1.59
CA LEU A 10 -6.08 3.23 -0.75
C LEU A 10 -6.19 1.80 -1.29
N ILE A 11 -6.11 1.62 -2.62
CA ILE A 11 -6.13 0.28 -3.22
C ILE A 11 -4.83 -0.45 -2.88
N GLY A 12 -3.69 0.21 -3.05
CA GLY A 12 -2.38 -0.34 -2.69
C GLY A 12 -2.28 -0.67 -1.21
N SER A 13 -2.73 0.24 -0.33
CA SER A 13 -2.75 -0.01 1.10
C SER A 13 -3.68 -1.15 1.50
N GLY A 14 -4.87 -1.24 0.88
CA GLY A 14 -5.83 -2.31 1.14
C GLY A 14 -5.30 -3.68 0.75
N ILE A 15 -4.70 -3.79 -0.44
CA ILE A 15 -4.05 -5.03 -0.90
C ILE A 15 -2.91 -5.41 0.05
N PHE A 16 -2.07 -4.45 0.44
CA PHE A 16 -0.97 -4.69 1.39
C PHE A 16 -1.47 -5.24 2.73
N VAL A 17 -2.49 -4.61 3.33
CA VAL A 17 -3.08 -5.06 4.60
C VAL A 17 -3.66 -6.47 4.48
N LEU A 18 -4.35 -6.77 3.36
CA LEU A 18 -4.89 -8.11 3.10
C LEU A 18 -3.78 -9.17 2.96
N ILE A 19 -2.65 -8.82 2.33
CA ILE A 19 -1.49 -9.73 2.23
C ILE A 19 -0.94 -10.03 3.62
N ILE A 20 -0.71 -9.00 4.44
CA ILE A 20 -0.19 -9.18 5.80
C ILE A 20 -1.15 -9.99 6.65
N ALA A 21 -2.45 -9.69 6.60
CA ALA A 21 -3.48 -10.44 7.32
C ALA A 21 -3.49 -11.93 6.90
N PHE A 22 -3.46 -12.19 5.59
CA PHE A 22 -3.37 -13.55 5.06
C PHE A 22 -2.14 -14.30 5.58
N LEU A 23 -0.95 -13.69 5.50
CA LEU A 23 0.29 -14.31 5.95
C LEU A 23 0.29 -14.56 7.47
N LEU A 24 -0.22 -13.63 8.27
CA LEU A 24 -0.35 -13.79 9.72
C LEU A 24 -1.28 -14.95 10.09
N PHE A 25 -2.48 -14.99 9.51
CA PHE A 25 -3.43 -16.07 9.80
C PHE A 25 -2.95 -17.41 9.25
N SER A 26 -2.20 -17.42 8.15
CA SER A 26 -1.62 -18.66 7.60
C SER A 26 -0.52 -19.23 8.51
N LEU A 27 0.17 -18.39 9.27
CA LEU A 27 1.19 -18.81 10.24
C LEU A 27 0.56 -19.39 11.52
N MET A 28 -0.65 -18.93 11.85
CA MET A 28 -1.42 -19.41 13.01
C MET A 28 -2.22 -20.66 12.61
N SER A 29 -1.70 -21.86 12.90
CA SER A 29 -2.34 -23.13 12.48
C SER A 29 -3.79 -23.30 12.94
N THR A 30 -4.22 -22.57 13.97
CA THR A 30 -5.57 -22.56 14.50
C THR A 30 -6.57 -21.77 13.65
N GLN A 31 -6.11 -20.88 12.77
CA GLN A 31 -6.94 -19.90 12.05
C GLN A 31 -7.06 -20.17 10.55
N VAL A 32 -7.04 -21.44 10.14
CA VAL A 32 -7.06 -21.85 8.72
C VAL A 32 -8.27 -21.30 7.96
N VAL A 33 -9.43 -21.23 8.58
CA VAL A 33 -10.65 -20.68 7.95
C VAL A 33 -10.48 -19.19 7.64
N LEU A 34 -9.97 -18.41 8.59
CA LEU A 34 -9.71 -16.99 8.40
C LEU A 34 -8.64 -16.76 7.32
N ALA A 35 -7.57 -17.56 7.32
CA ALA A 35 -6.54 -17.49 6.29
C ALA A 35 -7.12 -17.70 4.88
N ARG A 36 -7.99 -18.72 4.70
CA ARG A 36 -8.68 -18.97 3.42
C ARG A 36 -9.60 -17.82 3.02
N LEU A 37 -10.34 -17.24 3.97
CA LEU A 37 -11.20 -16.09 3.70
C LEU A 37 -10.38 -14.88 3.24
N CYS A 38 -9.30 -14.53 3.96
CA CYS A 38 -8.39 -13.45 3.55
C CYS A 38 -7.79 -13.70 2.17
N PHE A 39 -7.40 -14.93 1.87
CA PHE A 39 -6.89 -15.31 0.56
C PHE A 39 -7.92 -15.10 -0.55
N TRP A 40 -9.15 -15.59 -0.37
CA TRP A 40 -10.21 -15.41 -1.37
C TRP A 40 -10.54 -13.93 -1.58
N ILE A 41 -10.65 -13.13 -0.51
CA ILE A 41 -10.87 -11.69 -0.60
C ILE A 41 -9.72 -11.02 -1.37
N LEU A 42 -8.46 -11.36 -1.05
CA LEU A 42 -7.29 -10.83 -1.74
C LEU A 42 -7.33 -11.14 -3.23
N VAL A 43 -7.63 -12.39 -3.61
CA VAL A 43 -7.75 -12.82 -5.01
C VAL A 43 -8.88 -12.06 -5.70
N THR A 44 -10.06 -11.97 -5.08
CA THR A 44 -11.20 -11.25 -5.68
C THR A 44 -10.89 -9.78 -5.90
N VAL A 45 -10.33 -9.10 -4.90
CA VAL A 45 -9.97 -7.67 -4.99
C VAL A 45 -8.91 -7.42 -6.07
N THR A 46 -7.86 -8.24 -6.12
CA THR A 46 -6.78 -8.08 -7.10
C THR A 46 -7.24 -8.38 -8.52
N VAL A 47 -8.03 -9.45 -8.73
CA VAL A 47 -8.63 -9.78 -10.04
C VAL A 47 -9.60 -8.69 -10.49
N PHE A 48 -10.46 -8.21 -9.59
CA PHE A 48 -11.40 -7.13 -9.89
C PHE A 48 -10.66 -5.85 -10.30
N TRP A 49 -9.62 -5.46 -9.55
CA TRP A 49 -8.79 -4.31 -9.89
C TRP A 49 -8.10 -4.47 -11.26
N PHE A 50 -7.58 -5.66 -11.57
CA PHE A 50 -6.97 -5.95 -12.86
C PHE A 50 -7.98 -5.83 -14.02
N ILE A 51 -9.19 -6.38 -13.84
CA ILE A 51 -10.28 -6.29 -14.83
C ILE A 51 -10.67 -4.82 -15.07
N LEU A 52 -10.88 -4.04 -14.01
CA LEU A 52 -11.21 -2.62 -14.14
C LEU A 52 -10.11 -1.85 -14.85
N THR A 53 -8.85 -2.14 -14.53
CA THR A 53 -7.71 -1.46 -15.17
C THR A 53 -7.64 -1.81 -16.66
N LYS A 54 -7.87 -3.07 -17.03
CA LYS A 54 -7.94 -3.50 -18.43
C LYS A 54 -9.08 -2.81 -19.18
N PHE A 55 -10.26 -2.70 -18.55
CA PHE A 55 -11.40 -1.99 -19.12
C PHE A 55 -11.11 -0.49 -19.30
N TYR A 56 -10.51 0.15 -18.29
CA TYR A 56 -10.09 1.54 -18.36
C TYR A 56 -9.07 1.79 -19.48
N ASN A 57 -8.05 0.93 -19.59
CA ASN A 57 -7.00 1.03 -20.61
C ASN A 57 -7.51 0.78 -22.04
N ARG A 58 -8.57 -0.01 -22.21
CA ARG A 58 -9.23 -0.19 -23.51
C ARG A 58 -9.98 1.07 -23.94
N LYS A 59 -10.59 1.78 -23.00
CA LYS A 59 -11.34 3.01 -23.26
C LYS A 59 -10.43 4.23 -23.41
N ASN A 60 -9.27 4.24 -22.75
CA ASN A 60 -8.31 5.35 -22.75
C ASN A 60 -6.94 4.87 -23.26
N SER A 61 -6.73 4.94 -24.58
CA SER A 61 -5.49 4.51 -25.23
C SER A 61 -4.30 5.42 -24.93
N ASP A 62 -4.56 6.71 -24.68
CA ASP A 62 -3.53 7.74 -24.59
C ASP A 62 -3.00 7.92 -23.16
N ASP A 63 -3.80 7.58 -22.14
CA ASP A 63 -3.44 7.62 -20.72
C ASP A 63 -3.58 6.24 -20.07
N LYS A 64 -2.77 5.29 -20.56
CA LYS A 64 -2.76 3.91 -20.08
C LYS A 64 -2.13 3.79 -18.69
N ILE A 65 -2.81 3.09 -17.79
CA ILE A 65 -2.27 2.62 -16.51
C ILE A 65 -1.43 1.37 -16.80
N ARG A 66 -0.10 1.49 -16.72
CA ARG A 66 0.81 0.37 -16.93
C ARG A 66 0.81 -0.50 -15.67
N LEU A 67 0.18 -1.67 -15.78
CA LEU A 67 0.00 -2.62 -14.67
C LEU A 67 1.31 -3.17 -14.11
N PHE A 68 2.39 -3.20 -14.91
CA PHE A 68 3.70 -3.74 -14.54
C PHE A 68 4.79 -2.67 -14.53
N SER A 69 4.45 -1.42 -14.22
CA SER A 69 5.47 -0.38 -14.06
C SER A 69 6.05 -0.41 -12.64
N PHE A 70 7.36 -0.26 -12.53
CA PHE A 70 8.02 -0.03 -11.23
C PHE A 70 7.62 1.28 -10.57
N ILE A 71 7.06 2.22 -11.34
CA ILE A 71 6.57 3.49 -10.84
C ILE A 71 5.09 3.32 -10.45
N PRO A 72 4.76 3.47 -9.16
CA PRO A 72 3.38 3.47 -8.69
C PRO A 72 2.50 4.44 -9.46
N SER A 73 1.22 4.08 -9.58
CA SER A 73 0.28 4.86 -10.39
C SER A 73 0.00 6.26 -9.83
N GLU A 74 0.22 6.44 -8.53
CA GLU A 74 0.16 7.67 -7.76
C GLU A 74 1.20 8.68 -8.27
N PHE A 75 2.40 8.23 -8.64
CA PHE A 75 3.50 9.11 -9.07
C PHE A 75 3.45 9.44 -10.57
N ARG A 76 2.37 9.06 -11.25
CA ARG A 76 2.15 9.36 -12.68
C ARG A 76 1.27 10.59 -12.82
N GLU A 77 1.77 11.69 -12.25
CA GLU A 77 1.19 13.02 -12.21
C GLU A 77 1.68 13.84 -13.40
N ILE A 78 0.77 14.61 -13.99
CA ILE A 78 1.02 15.42 -15.19
C ILE A 78 1.24 16.91 -14.81
N ASP A 79 0.78 17.30 -13.61
CA ASP A 79 0.81 18.66 -13.10
C ASP A 79 1.95 18.86 -12.10
N GLU A 80 2.71 19.95 -12.25
CA GLU A 80 3.82 20.34 -11.37
C GLU A 80 3.35 20.54 -9.92
N GLY A 81 2.12 21.04 -9.72
CA GLY A 81 1.55 21.20 -8.38
C GLY A 81 1.36 19.87 -7.67
N GLN A 82 0.88 18.85 -8.39
CA GLN A 82 0.71 17.49 -7.85
C GLN A 82 2.06 16.86 -7.53
N GLN A 83 3.05 17.03 -8.42
CA GLN A 83 4.42 16.56 -8.20
C GLN A 83 5.04 17.15 -6.94
N TRP A 84 4.78 18.43 -6.64
CA TRP A 84 5.28 19.05 -5.42
C TRP A 84 4.64 18.46 -4.14
N VAL A 85 3.34 18.18 -4.16
CA VAL A 85 2.64 17.52 -3.05
C VAL A 85 3.23 16.14 -2.81
N THR A 86 3.38 15.35 -3.86
CA THR A 86 3.93 13.99 -3.81
C THR A 86 5.39 13.97 -3.37
N TYR A 87 6.21 14.92 -3.84
CA TYR A 87 7.58 15.09 -3.35
C TYR A 87 7.63 15.28 -1.83
N LYS A 88 6.78 16.15 -1.30
CA LYS A 88 6.73 16.45 0.13
C LYS A 88 6.19 15.26 0.95
N ALA A 89 5.21 14.53 0.42
CA ALA A 89 4.70 13.30 1.02
C ALA A 89 5.77 12.20 1.05
N CYS A 90 6.49 11.98 -0.06
CA CYS A 90 7.60 11.03 -0.15
C CYS A 90 8.75 11.40 0.81
N ARG A 91 9.07 12.68 0.95
CA ARG A 91 10.07 13.16 1.92
C ARG A 91 9.67 12.80 3.36
N ASN A 92 8.40 12.97 3.72
CA ASN A 92 7.91 12.60 5.05
C ASN A 92 7.92 11.08 5.27
N VAL A 93 7.57 10.27 4.27
CA VAL A 93 7.67 8.80 4.32
C VAL A 93 9.13 8.36 4.50
N TYR A 94 10.07 9.01 3.82
CA TYR A 94 11.50 8.74 4.01
C TYR A 94 11.95 9.01 5.44
N ILE A 95 11.56 10.17 6.00
CA ILE A 95 11.85 10.51 7.40
C ILE A 95 11.23 9.47 8.35
N TYR A 96 9.98 9.06 8.10
CA TYR A 96 9.34 7.98 8.86
C TYR A 96 10.18 6.70 8.85
N TYR A 97 10.62 6.23 7.68
CA TYR A 97 11.41 5.01 7.58
C TYR A 97 12.79 5.13 8.26
N SER A 98 13.41 6.31 8.22
CA SER A 98 14.72 6.53 8.87
C SER A 98 14.68 6.28 10.39
N VAL A 99 13.52 6.53 11.02
CA VAL A 99 13.32 6.31 12.46
C VAL A 99 12.68 4.95 12.72
N ALA A 100 11.69 4.56 11.91
CA ALA A 100 10.92 3.35 12.14
C ALA A 100 11.75 2.07 11.91
N LEU A 101 12.67 2.04 10.94
CA LEU A 101 13.48 0.86 10.67
C LEU A 101 14.41 0.47 11.85
N PRO A 102 15.19 1.39 12.45
CA PRO A 102 15.96 1.08 13.65
C PRO A 102 15.10 0.58 14.82
N VAL A 103 13.93 1.20 15.05
CA VAL A 103 13.00 0.79 16.10
C VAL A 103 12.50 -0.64 15.85
N MET A 104 12.09 -0.96 14.63
CA MET A 104 11.62 -2.30 14.26
C MET A 104 12.74 -3.34 14.33
N ALA A 105 13.98 -2.99 13.98
CA ALA A 105 15.13 -3.88 14.16
C ALA A 105 15.36 -4.24 15.64
N GLY A 106 15.20 -3.27 16.54
CA GLY A 106 15.22 -3.54 17.99
C GLY A 106 14.11 -4.50 18.42
N ILE A 107 12.87 -4.26 17.97
CA ILE A 107 11.72 -5.13 18.28
C ILE A 107 11.95 -6.56 17.75
N PHE A 108 12.49 -6.72 16.54
CA PHE A 108 12.84 -8.03 15.97
C PHE A 108 13.83 -8.80 16.83
N PHE A 109 14.86 -8.11 17.31
CA PHE A 109 15.87 -8.73 18.17
C PHE A 109 15.26 -9.20 19.50
N PHE A 110 14.49 -8.33 20.16
CA PHE A 110 13.87 -8.64 21.45
C PHE A 110 12.85 -9.80 21.38
N PHE A 111 12.10 -9.91 20.28
CA PHE A 111 11.06 -10.92 20.11
C PHE A 111 11.41 -12.01 19.08
N SER A 112 12.71 -12.28 18.88
CA SER A 112 13.23 -13.22 17.88
C SER A 112 12.66 -14.65 18.00
N GLN A 113 12.13 -15.04 19.16
CA GLN A 113 11.49 -16.34 19.40
C GLN A 113 10.10 -16.48 18.76
N HIS A 114 9.49 -15.38 18.32
CA HIS A 114 8.12 -15.37 17.81
C HIS A 114 8.08 -15.14 16.29
N ASN A 115 7.75 -16.19 15.54
CA ASN A 115 7.72 -16.18 14.07
C ASN A 115 6.72 -15.18 13.45
N PHE A 116 5.71 -14.72 14.20
CA PHE A 116 4.72 -13.75 13.71
C PHE A 116 5.15 -12.29 13.86
N VAL A 117 6.15 -12.00 14.70
CA VAL A 117 6.59 -10.62 14.98
C VAL A 117 7.21 -9.95 13.75
N PRO A 118 8.04 -10.63 12.93
CA PRO A 118 8.49 -10.12 11.65
C PRO A 118 7.36 -9.59 10.75
N LEU A 119 6.31 -10.40 10.57
CA LEU A 119 5.16 -10.08 9.75
C LEU A 119 4.36 -8.90 10.32
N LEU A 120 4.16 -8.86 11.64
CA LEU A 120 3.47 -7.73 12.29
C LEU A 120 4.23 -6.43 12.09
N CYS A 121 5.55 -6.40 12.29
CA CYS A 121 6.30 -5.15 12.13
C CYS A 121 6.36 -4.70 10.68
N ILE A 122 6.49 -5.62 9.71
CA ILE A 122 6.36 -5.27 8.29
C ILE A 122 4.98 -4.67 8.03
N GLY A 123 3.92 -5.27 8.60
CA GLY A 123 2.56 -4.75 8.52
C GLY A 123 2.42 -3.33 9.07
N VAL A 124 2.95 -3.08 10.27
CA VAL A 124 2.95 -1.76 10.91
C VAL A 124 3.77 -0.76 10.09
N LEU A 125 4.95 -1.17 9.59
CA LEU A 125 5.81 -0.33 8.76
C LEU A 125 5.09 0.13 7.49
N GLY A 126 4.54 -0.82 6.73
CA GLY A 126 3.86 -0.52 5.48
C GLY A 126 2.56 0.26 5.70
N ALA A 127 1.76 -0.09 6.71
CA ALA A 127 0.56 0.67 7.06
C ALA A 127 0.91 2.11 7.47
N GLY A 128 1.96 2.28 8.27
CA GLY A 128 2.47 3.60 8.66
C GLY A 128 2.99 4.40 7.47
N GLN A 129 3.68 3.77 6.50
CA GLN A 129 4.06 4.44 5.25
C GLN A 129 2.84 5.01 4.53
N TYR A 130 1.80 4.20 4.30
CA TYR A 130 0.60 4.67 3.59
C TYR A 130 -0.12 5.76 4.38
N MET A 131 -0.19 5.65 5.70
CA MET A 131 -0.80 6.65 6.58
C MET A 131 -0.04 7.98 6.54
N VAL A 132 1.29 7.97 6.67
CA VAL A 132 2.13 9.17 6.62
C VAL A 132 2.02 9.84 5.24
N TYR A 133 2.05 9.05 4.17
CA TYR A 133 1.86 9.55 2.81
C TYR A 133 0.50 10.27 2.69
N TRP A 134 -0.58 9.56 3.04
CA TRP A 134 -1.95 10.06 2.89
C TRP A 134 -2.23 11.31 3.72
N LEU A 135 -1.84 11.31 5.01
CA LEU A 135 -2.01 12.46 5.89
C LEU A 135 -1.24 13.67 5.38
N THR A 136 0.00 13.47 4.90
CA THR A 136 0.79 14.57 4.34
C THR A 136 0.12 15.15 3.10
N THR A 137 -0.35 14.28 2.20
CA THR A 137 -1.05 14.70 0.97
C THR A 137 -2.32 15.51 1.30
N ILE A 138 -3.17 15.03 2.21
CA ILE A 138 -4.39 15.77 2.62
C ILE A 138 -4.05 17.10 3.26
N LEU A 139 -3.09 17.13 4.19
CA LEU A 139 -2.71 18.35 4.90
C LEU A 139 -2.19 19.44 3.96
N ILE A 140 -1.49 19.05 2.90
CA ILE A 140 -0.99 20.00 1.91
C ILE A 140 -2.13 20.47 1.00
N LEU A 141 -2.96 19.55 0.51
CA LEU A 141 -4.10 19.89 -0.34
C LEU A 141 -5.11 20.81 0.35
N ASN A 142 -5.30 20.67 1.66
CA ASN A 142 -6.19 21.56 2.44
C ASN A 142 -5.59 22.94 2.74
N ARG A 143 -4.30 23.18 2.46
CA ARG A 143 -3.62 24.46 2.70
C ARG A 143 -3.47 25.33 1.45
N ILE A 144 -3.74 24.76 0.28
CA ILE A 144 -3.69 25.43 -1.03
C ILE A 144 -5.13 25.80 -1.41
#